data_AF-A0A2G2YUN6-F1
#
_entry.id   AF-A0A2G2YUN6-F1
#
_cell.length_a   1.000
_cell.length_b   1.000
_cell.length_c   1.000
_cell.angle_alpha   90.00
_cell.angle_beta   90.00
_cell.angle_gamma   90.00
#
_symmetry.space_group_name_H-M   'P 1'
#
loop_
_entity.id
_entity.type
_entity.pdbx_description
1 polymer ?
#
loop_
_entity_poly.entity_id
_entity_poly.type
_entity_poly.pdbx_seq_one_letter_code
_entity_poly.pdbx_strand_id
1 'polypeptide(L)'
;MELCTQTIVANEVKITRRSGNHHPTIWGNHFLAYADLSVANEEEEKQHDDLKEEVRKMLVMMAPSKYLQKLDLINTIQRLGIAYHFECEIEESLSYMYTCYEEWIDEVDDDDLHAIAICFRLLRQQGYYVSCGKYCSNSSKI
;
A
#
# COMPACT_ATOMS: atom_id res chain seq x y z
N MET A 1 -5.04 -83.02 -21.64
CA MET A 1 -4.32 -82.18 -20.66
C MET A 1 -4.85 -80.78 -20.82
N GLU A 2 -5.79 -80.39 -19.95
CA GLU A 2 -6.36 -79.03 -19.93
C GLU A 2 -5.32 -78.06 -19.34
N LEU A 3 -5.01 -76.99 -20.06
CA LEU A 3 -4.26 -75.86 -19.51
C LEU A 3 -5.27 -74.91 -18.83
N CYS A 4 -5.18 -74.83 -17.50
CA CYS A 4 -5.93 -73.88 -16.70
C CYS A 4 -5.32 -72.48 -16.88
N THR A 5 -6.07 -71.55 -17.44
CA THR A 5 -5.73 -70.11 -17.42
C THR A 5 -6.40 -69.47 -16.20
N GLN A 6 -5.59 -68.92 -15.30
CA GLN A 6 -6.09 -68.13 -14.18
C GLN A 6 -6.22 -66.67 -14.59
N THR A 7 -7.45 -66.17 -14.55
CA THR A 7 -7.77 -64.75 -14.72
C THR A 7 -7.36 -63.99 -13.46
N ILE A 8 -6.41 -63.06 -13.58
CA ILE A 8 -6.07 -62.11 -12.52
C ILE A 8 -7.18 -61.06 -12.46
N VAL A 9 -7.98 -61.08 -11.39
CA VAL A 9 -8.98 -60.03 -11.10
C VAL A 9 -8.24 -58.82 -10.56
N ALA A 10 -8.22 -57.73 -11.34
CA ALA A 10 -7.77 -56.43 -10.87
C ALA A 10 -8.74 -55.94 -9.78
N ASN A 11 -8.30 -56.00 -8.53
CA ASN A 11 -9.09 -55.54 -7.41
C ASN A 11 -9.06 -54.01 -7.40
N GLU A 12 -10.08 -53.36 -7.96
CA GLU A 12 -10.23 -51.90 -7.92
C GLU A 12 -10.38 -51.44 -6.46
N VAL A 13 -9.27 -50.99 -5.87
CA VAL A 13 -9.29 -50.37 -4.53
C VAL A 13 -10.06 -49.06 -4.63
N LYS A 14 -11.32 -49.10 -4.21
CA LYS A 14 -12.23 -47.95 -4.21
C LYS A 14 -11.84 -46.97 -3.10
N ILE A 15 -10.92 -46.06 -3.41
CA ILE A 15 -10.47 -45.02 -2.47
C ILE A 15 -11.66 -44.08 -2.17
N THR A 16 -12.23 -44.22 -0.97
CA THR A 16 -13.34 -43.38 -0.50
C THR A 16 -12.78 -42.20 0.29
N ARG A 17 -12.68 -41.02 -0.33
CA ARG A 17 -12.24 -39.78 0.34
C ARG A 17 -13.44 -39.00 0.85
N ARG A 18 -13.39 -38.51 2.09
CA ARG A 18 -14.41 -37.59 2.63
C ARG A 18 -14.39 -36.25 1.87
N SER A 19 -15.56 -35.80 1.42
CA SER A 19 -15.77 -34.46 0.84
C SER A 19 -16.07 -33.46 1.95
N GLY A 20 -15.49 -32.26 1.87
CA GLY A 20 -15.69 -31.19 2.84
C GLY A 20 -16.95 -30.34 2.64
N ASN A 21 -17.74 -30.59 1.58
CA ASN A 21 -18.98 -29.85 1.26
C ASN A 21 -18.84 -28.32 1.32
N HIS A 22 -17.73 -27.79 0.80
CA HIS A 22 -17.49 -26.35 0.75
C HIS A 22 -18.48 -25.66 -0.20
N HIS A 23 -18.90 -24.44 0.16
CA HIS A 23 -19.73 -23.61 -0.70
C HIS A 23 -18.94 -23.16 -1.93
N PRO A 24 -19.56 -23.10 -3.13
CA PRO A 24 -18.90 -22.58 -4.32
C PRO A 24 -18.43 -21.14 -4.14
N THR A 25 -17.46 -20.74 -4.95
CA THR A 25 -16.97 -19.36 -5.00
C THR A 25 -18.10 -18.39 -5.35
N ILE A 26 -18.22 -17.32 -4.57
CA ILE A 26 -19.24 -16.26 -4.75
C ILE A 26 -19.24 -15.71 -6.18
N TRP A 27 -18.06 -15.64 -6.80
CA TRP A 27 -17.84 -15.00 -8.09
C TRP A 27 -17.70 -15.97 -9.27
N GLY A 28 -17.58 -17.28 -9.02
CA GLY A 28 -17.34 -18.29 -10.06
C GLY A 28 -16.29 -17.86 -11.09
N ASN A 29 -16.69 -17.83 -12.36
CA ASN A 29 -15.86 -17.40 -13.49
C ASN A 29 -16.13 -15.96 -13.94
N HIS A 30 -16.89 -15.18 -13.18
CA HIS A 30 -17.39 -13.86 -13.60
C HIS A 30 -16.25 -12.92 -14.03
N PHE A 31 -15.13 -12.90 -13.30
CA PHE A 31 -13.98 -12.05 -13.61
C PHE A 31 -13.10 -12.56 -14.75
N LEU A 32 -13.20 -13.85 -15.11
CA LEU A 32 -12.40 -14.40 -16.21
C LEU A 32 -12.81 -13.80 -17.56
N ALA A 33 -14.06 -13.33 -17.70
CA ALA A 33 -14.54 -12.67 -18.91
C ALA A 33 -13.92 -11.28 -19.14
N TYR A 34 -13.38 -10.65 -18.09
CA TYR A 34 -12.81 -9.30 -18.14
C TYR A 34 -11.28 -9.28 -18.23
N ALA A 35 -10.63 -10.45 -18.14
CA ALA A 35 -9.17 -10.54 -18.19
C ALA A 35 -8.58 -10.02 -19.52
N ASP A 36 -9.34 -10.12 -20.62
CA ASP A 36 -8.94 -9.67 -21.96
C ASP A 36 -9.43 -8.25 -22.32
N LEU A 37 -10.09 -7.52 -21.41
CA LEU A 37 -10.63 -6.17 -21.67
C LEU A 37 -9.58 -5.04 -21.52
N SER A 38 -8.30 -5.41 -21.48
CA SER A 38 -7.18 -4.48 -21.40
C SER A 38 -6.89 -3.83 -22.75
N VAL A 39 -7.64 -2.80 -23.10
CA VAL A 39 -7.16 -1.77 -24.03
C VAL A 39 -7.46 -0.42 -23.40
N ALA A 40 -6.52 0.06 -22.58
CA ALA A 40 -6.48 1.49 -22.29
C ALA A 40 -6.26 2.21 -23.63
N ASN A 41 -7.09 3.20 -23.95
CA ASN A 41 -6.88 3.97 -25.17
C ASN A 41 -5.60 4.80 -25.05
N GLU A 42 -4.87 5.02 -26.14
CA GLU A 42 -3.62 5.82 -26.14
C GLU A 42 -3.81 7.22 -25.52
N GLU A 43 -5.02 7.78 -25.65
CA GLU A 43 -5.40 9.05 -25.04
C GLU A 43 -5.51 8.96 -23.50
N GLU A 44 -6.03 7.86 -22.97
CA GLU A 44 -6.15 7.63 -21.52
C GLU A 44 -4.78 7.39 -20.88
N GLU A 45 -3.90 6.67 -21.57
CA GLU A 45 -2.51 6.47 -21.13
C GLU A 45 -1.74 7.79 -21.07
N LYS A 46 -1.91 8.63 -22.09
CA LYS A 46 -1.30 9.97 -22.10
C LYS A 46 -1.84 10.84 -20.96
N GLN A 47 -3.15 10.86 -20.74
CA GLN A 47 -3.74 11.61 -19.63
C GLN A 47 -3.21 11.13 -18.27
N HIS A 48 -3.05 9.81 -18.10
CA HIS A 48 -2.46 9.22 -16.91
C HIS A 48 -1.02 9.71 -16.70
N ASP A 49 -0.19 9.71 -17.73
CA ASP A 49 1.19 10.16 -17.65
C ASP A 49 1.31 11.66 -17.38
N ASP A 50 0.45 12.48 -17.99
CA ASP A 50 0.39 13.93 -17.75
C ASP A 50 0.03 14.23 -16.29
N LEU A 51 -0.99 13.54 -15.75
CA LEU A 51 -1.38 13.66 -14.33
C LEU A 51 -0.29 13.19 -13.38
N LYS A 52 0.39 12.09 -13.72
CA LYS A 52 1.51 11.58 -12.92
C LYS A 52 2.65 12.60 -12.86
N GLU A 53 2.97 13.24 -13.98
CA GLU A 53 3.99 14.29 -14.02
C GLU A 53 3.56 15.54 -13.23
N GLU A 54 2.28 15.90 -13.25
CA GLU A 54 1.76 17.00 -12.44
C GLU A 54 1.93 16.74 -10.94
N VAL A 55 1.57 15.54 -10.46
CA VAL A 55 1.76 15.15 -9.06
C VAL A 55 3.25 15.14 -8.68
N ARG A 56 4.12 14.66 -9.57
CA ARG A 56 5.57 14.72 -9.38
C ARG A 56 6.06 16.16 -9.20
N LYS A 57 5.63 17.08 -10.07
CA LYS A 57 5.96 18.50 -9.94
C LYS A 57 5.46 19.09 -8.63
N MET A 58 4.27 18.72 -8.17
CA MET A 58 3.77 19.16 -6.86
C MET A 58 4.68 18.69 -5.71
N LEU A 59 5.19 17.45 -5.75
CA LEU A 59 6.11 16.95 -4.73
C LEU A 59 7.47 17.68 -4.74
N VAL A 60 8.03 17.95 -5.92
CA VAL A 60 9.37 18.53 -6.06
C VAL A 60 9.36 20.05 -5.92
N MET A 61 8.39 20.74 -6.50
CA MET A 61 8.34 22.21 -6.58
C MET A 61 7.70 22.88 -5.36
N MET A 62 7.06 22.12 -4.47
CA MET A 62 6.45 22.70 -3.28
C MET A 62 7.51 23.30 -2.37
N ALA A 63 7.35 24.60 -2.07
CA ALA A 63 8.30 25.35 -1.27
C ALA A 63 8.45 24.74 0.14
N PRO A 64 9.64 24.83 0.76
CA PRO A 64 9.88 24.33 2.12
C PRO A 64 8.90 24.89 3.16
N SER A 65 8.42 26.12 2.98
CA SER A 65 7.44 26.76 3.86
C SER A 65 6.04 26.11 3.84
N LYS A 66 5.76 25.26 2.85
CA LYS A 66 4.47 24.54 2.70
C LYS A 66 4.58 23.09 3.16
N TYR A 67 5.39 22.82 4.16
CA TYR A 67 5.68 21.46 4.64
C TYR A 67 4.41 20.66 5.02
N LEU A 68 3.38 21.28 5.65
CA LEU A 68 2.11 20.61 5.99
C LEU A 68 1.39 20.09 4.75
N GLN A 69 1.27 20.94 3.75
CA GLN A 69 0.61 20.59 2.49
C GLN A 69 1.37 19.46 1.79
N LYS A 70 2.71 19.44 1.94
CA LYS A 70 3.55 18.39 1.40
C LYS A 70 3.34 17.05 2.13
N LEU A 71 3.25 17.08 3.47
CA LEU A 71 2.92 15.91 4.29
C LEU A 71 1.54 15.34 3.95
N ASP A 72 0.54 16.22 3.78
CA ASP A 72 -0.82 15.81 3.41
C ASP A 72 -0.88 15.21 2.01
N LEU A 73 -0.12 15.77 1.06
CA LEU A 73 0.00 15.22 -0.28
C LEU A 73 0.61 13.81 -0.24
N ILE A 74 1.73 13.62 0.47
CA ILE A 74 2.37 12.31 0.64
C ILE A 74 1.41 11.32 1.31
N ASN A 75 0.73 11.75 2.37
CA ASN A 75 -0.27 10.95 3.06
C ASN A 75 -1.39 10.51 2.11
N THR A 76 -1.89 11.42 1.29
CA THR A 76 -2.96 11.14 0.32
C THR A 76 -2.50 10.15 -0.74
N ILE A 77 -1.31 10.34 -1.30
CA ILE A 77 -0.68 9.45 -2.29
C ILE A 77 -0.54 8.02 -1.74
N GLN A 78 -0.09 7.88 -0.49
CA GLN A 78 0.00 6.57 0.17
C GLN A 78 -1.37 5.92 0.39
N ARG A 79 -2.38 6.69 0.81
CA ARG A 79 -3.74 6.17 1.05
C ARG A 79 -4.47 5.80 -0.23
N LEU A 80 -4.14 6.43 -1.35
CA LEU A 80 -4.62 6.08 -2.69
C LEU A 80 -3.93 4.83 -3.26
N GLY A 81 -2.85 4.34 -2.64
CA GLY A 81 -2.13 3.16 -3.11
C GLY A 81 -1.28 3.41 -4.35
N ILE A 82 -1.03 4.67 -4.71
CA ILE A 82 -0.23 5.06 -5.90
C ILE A 82 1.19 5.52 -5.54
N ALA A 83 1.61 5.36 -4.29
CA ALA A 83 2.93 5.78 -3.81
C ALA A 83 4.11 5.15 -4.54
N TYR A 84 3.94 3.94 -5.10
CA TYR A 84 4.96 3.23 -5.87
C TYR A 84 5.40 3.98 -7.14
N HIS A 85 4.62 4.96 -7.60
CA HIS A 85 4.98 5.82 -8.73
C HIS A 85 5.90 6.99 -8.37
N PHE A 86 6.07 7.27 -7.08
CA PHE A 86 6.74 8.47 -6.56
C PHE A 86 7.71 8.14 -5.41
N GLU A 87 8.26 6.92 -5.38
CA GLU A 87 9.07 6.45 -4.24
C GLU A 87 10.26 7.36 -3.97
N CYS A 88 11.00 7.75 -5.01
CA CYS A 88 12.16 8.64 -4.90
C CYS A 88 11.76 10.02 -4.35
N GLU A 89 10.73 10.64 -4.92
CA GLU A 89 10.28 11.97 -4.54
C GLU A 89 9.75 12.00 -3.09
N ILE A 90 9.08 10.92 -2.67
CA ILE A 90 8.61 10.75 -1.30
C ILE A 90 9.79 10.56 -0.34
N GLU A 91 10.77 9.73 -0.70
CA GLU A 91 11.96 9.48 0.12
C GLU A 91 12.78 10.76 0.33
N GLU A 92 13.08 11.50 -0.75
CA GLU A 92 13.79 12.78 -0.69
C GLU A 92 13.04 13.78 0.20
N SER A 93 11.72 13.84 0.04
CA SER A 93 10.86 14.72 0.84
C SER A 93 10.88 14.36 2.32
N LEU A 94 10.78 13.08 2.67
CA LEU A 94 10.80 12.61 4.05
C LEU A 94 12.19 12.76 4.67
N SER A 95 13.25 12.55 3.90
CA SER A 95 14.64 12.78 4.32
C SER A 95 14.85 14.25 4.68
N TYR A 96 14.45 15.17 3.81
CA TYR A 96 14.52 16.61 4.08
C TYR A 96 13.73 16.98 5.35
N MET A 97 12.51 16.47 5.50
CA MET A 97 11.70 16.72 6.69
C MET A 97 12.33 16.16 7.96
N TYR A 98 12.98 15.00 7.90
CA TYR A 98 13.69 14.44 9.04
C TYR A 98 14.87 15.34 9.46
N THR A 99 15.61 15.92 8.50
CA THR A 99 16.72 16.83 8.84
C THR A 99 16.25 18.11 9.54
N CYS A 100 15.08 18.62 9.17
CA CYS A 100 14.49 19.81 9.79
C CYS A 100 13.54 19.48 10.96
N TYR A 101 13.37 18.21 11.32
CA TYR A 101 12.29 17.76 12.21
C TYR A 101 12.40 18.35 13.63
N GLU A 102 13.60 18.44 14.20
CA GLU A 102 13.80 18.98 15.55
C GLU A 102 13.54 20.49 15.61
N GLU A 103 13.96 21.25 14.59
CA GLU A 103 13.65 22.69 14.49
C GLU A 103 12.14 22.89 14.27
N TRP A 104 11.57 22.07 13.40
CA TRP A 104 10.16 22.12 13.05
C TRP A 104 9.25 21.83 14.25
N ILE A 105 9.53 20.77 15.02
CA ILE A 105 8.68 20.39 16.15
C ILE A 105 8.75 21.39 17.30
N ASP A 106 9.83 22.16 17.40
CA ASP A 106 9.94 23.24 18.40
C ASP A 106 9.21 24.52 17.97
N GLU A 107 8.98 24.72 16.66
CA GLU A 107 8.21 25.84 16.10
C GLU A 107 6.72 25.54 15.93
N VAL A 108 6.35 24.27 15.80
CA VAL A 108 4.98 23.82 15.65
C VAL A 108 4.21 24.06 16.92
N ASP A 109 3.01 24.61 16.77
CA ASP A 109 2.06 24.70 17.86
C ASP A 109 1.76 23.27 18.37
N ASP A 110 2.02 23.02 19.66
CA ASP A 110 1.77 21.73 20.33
C ASP A 110 0.30 21.26 20.13
N ASP A 111 -0.59 22.19 19.78
CA ASP A 111 -2.00 21.94 19.51
C ASP A 111 -2.29 21.37 18.10
N ASP A 112 -1.35 21.41 17.13
CA ASP A 112 -1.53 20.76 15.82
C ASP A 112 -1.18 19.26 15.87
N LEU A 113 -1.97 18.54 16.67
CA LEU A 113 -1.87 17.10 16.83
C LEU A 113 -1.99 16.36 15.49
N HIS A 114 -2.71 16.93 14.52
CA HIS A 114 -2.90 16.30 13.21
C HIS A 114 -1.60 16.27 12.43
N ALA A 115 -0.95 17.43 12.27
CA ALA A 115 0.34 17.55 11.60
C ALA A 115 1.41 16.67 12.26
N ILE A 116 1.49 16.76 13.59
CA ILE A 116 2.41 16.02 14.42
C ILE A 116 2.21 14.50 14.25
N ALA A 117 0.96 14.01 14.23
CA ALA A 117 0.65 12.60 14.05
C ALA A 117 0.95 12.10 12.63
N ILE A 118 0.68 12.89 11.60
CA ILE A 118 1.01 12.53 10.21
C ILE A 118 2.52 12.43 10.05
N CYS A 119 3.26 13.45 10.47
CA CYS A 119 4.73 13.47 10.39
C CYS A 119 5.35 12.28 11.11
N PHE A 120 4.95 12.05 12.36
CA PHE A 120 5.42 10.90 13.16
C PHE A 120 5.18 9.56 12.45
N ARG A 121 3.97 9.36 11.93
CA ARG A 121 3.62 8.11 11.22
C ARG A 121 4.43 7.95 9.94
N LEU A 122 4.52 8.98 9.12
CA LEU A 122 5.22 8.92 7.83
C LEU A 122 6.72 8.65 7.99
N LEU A 123 7.36 9.31 8.95
CA LEU A 123 8.77 9.10 9.27
C LEU A 123 9.03 7.67 9.75
N ARG A 124 8.22 7.16 10.69
CA ARG A 124 8.36 5.78 11.17
C ARG A 124 8.08 4.73 10.11
N GLN A 125 7.14 5.00 9.20
CA GLN A 125 6.85 4.09 8.07
C GLN A 125 8.06 3.91 7.15
N GLN A 126 8.91 4.94 7.00
CA GLN A 126 10.16 4.86 6.23
C GLN A 126 11.38 4.44 7.07
N GLY A 127 11.17 4.03 8.32
CA GLY A 127 12.26 3.55 9.19
C GLY A 127 13.06 4.63 9.90
N TYR A 128 12.65 5.91 9.83
CA TYR A 128 13.28 6.96 10.62
C TYR A 128 12.94 6.81 12.11
N TYR A 129 13.95 7.01 12.95
CA TYR A 129 13.76 6.98 14.40
C TYR A 129 13.15 8.31 14.88
N VAL A 130 11.95 8.25 15.44
CA VAL A 130 11.28 9.41 16.03
C VAL A 130 10.92 9.10 17.48
N SER A 131 11.40 9.94 18.41
CA SER A 131 11.16 9.79 19.85
C SER A 131 9.69 9.96 20.19
N CYS A 132 9.16 9.12 21.08
CA CYS A 132 7.80 9.28 21.60
C CYS A 132 7.69 10.34 22.72
N GLY A 133 8.83 10.80 23.27
CA GLY A 133 8.88 11.61 24.49
C GLY A 133 8.18 12.96 24.39
N LYS A 134 8.12 13.59 23.21
CA LYS A 134 7.41 14.86 23.01
C LYS A 134 5.88 14.71 22.98
N TYR A 135 5.39 13.48 22.77
CA TYR A 135 3.96 13.18 22.60
C TYR A 135 3.28 12.71 23.91
N CYS A 136 4.08 12.26 24.89
CA CYS A 136 3.57 11.72 26.16
C CYS A 136 3.25 12.81 27.21
N SER A 137 3.64 14.07 27.00
CA SER A 137 3.45 15.17 27.97
C SER A 137 2.00 15.61 28.16
N ASN A 138 1.09 15.25 27.25
CA ASN A 138 -0.35 15.58 27.35
C ASN A 138 -1.11 14.74 28.39
N SER A 139 -0.42 13.87 29.14
CA SER A 139 -1.03 12.98 30.13
C SER A 139 -0.85 13.45 31.59
N SER A 140 -0.31 14.65 31.84
CA SER A 140 -0.01 15.14 33.21
C SER A 140 -0.73 16.43 33.64
N LYS A 141 -1.81 16.83 32.96
CA LYS A 141 -2.68 17.95 33.41
C LYS A 141 -4.17 17.60 33.35
N ILE A 142 -4.56 16.52 34.03
CA ILE A 142 -5.93 16.30 34.50
C ILE A 142 -5.89 16.22 36.02
#